data_AF-A0A959V228-F1
#
_entry.id   AF-A0A959V228-F1
#
_cell.length_a   1.000
_cell.length_b   1.000
_cell.length_c   1.000
_cell.angle_alpha   90.00
_cell.angle_beta   90.00
_cell.angle_gamma   90.00
#
_symmetry.space_group_name_H-M   'P 1'
#
loop_
_entity.id
_entity.type
_entity.pdbx_description
1 polymer ?
#
loop_
_entity_poly.entity_id
_entity_poly.type
_entity_poly.pdbx_seq_one_letter_code
_entity_poly.pdbx_strand_id
1 'polypeptide(L)'
;MKTLAARLTPRTGIATVLVLHLVGLMALASPLAAYVLPLTPLNLVLTGAAMIVYATLDRRTIALALVLGFLGYLVEVLGVHTGRVFGEYAYGDVLGLKLLNVPLLIGLNWSMLVFAIGIPVHRLALPRWGKVLLASTAMVALDLLIEPVAIRLDFWTWAQGDVPVQNYLAWGGVSAVFFTLFF
;
A
#
# COMPACT_ATOMS: atom_id res chain seq x y z
N MET A 1 19.82 2.17 -32.93
CA MET A 1 19.33 2.79 -31.68
C MET A 1 18.61 1.71 -30.88
N LYS A 2 19.08 1.32 -29.68
CA LYS A 2 18.28 0.46 -28.79
C LYS A 2 17.01 1.22 -28.43
N THR A 3 15.84 0.62 -28.62
CA THR A 3 14.54 1.23 -28.33
C THR A 3 14.48 1.69 -26.87
N LEU A 4 13.70 2.74 -26.57
CA LEU A 4 13.57 3.29 -25.20
C LEU A 4 13.22 2.19 -24.17
N ALA A 5 12.39 1.23 -24.58
CA ALA A 5 12.00 0.06 -23.81
C ALA A 5 13.17 -0.86 -23.43
N ALA A 6 14.21 -0.97 -24.27
CA ALA A 6 15.39 -1.80 -24.00
C ALA A 6 16.32 -1.21 -22.93
N ARG A 7 16.04 0.00 -22.42
CA ARG A 7 16.77 0.65 -21.32
C ARG A 7 16.04 0.56 -19.97
N LEU A 8 14.79 0.09 -19.96
CA LEU A 8 14.02 -0.09 -18.74
C LEU A 8 14.47 -1.40 -18.07
N THR A 9 14.99 -1.29 -16.85
CA THR A 9 15.46 -2.44 -16.07
C THR A 9 14.78 -2.44 -14.71
N PRO A 10 14.67 -3.59 -14.03
CA PRO A 10 14.12 -3.63 -12.67
C PRO A 10 14.87 -2.69 -11.71
N ARG A 11 16.19 -2.50 -11.90
CA ARG A 11 17.01 -1.59 -11.10
C ARG A 11 16.62 -0.13 -11.29
N THR A 12 16.33 0.29 -12.53
CA THR A 12 15.89 1.66 -12.80
C THR A 12 14.48 1.89 -12.25
N GLY A 13 13.59 0.89 -12.29
CA GLY A 13 12.28 0.98 -11.64
C GLY A 13 12.35 1.16 -10.12
N ILE A 14 13.18 0.35 -9.43
CA ILE A 14 13.40 0.51 -7.99
C ILE A 14 13.94 1.90 -7.68
N ALA A 15 14.94 2.38 -8.43
CA ALA A 15 15.49 3.72 -8.25
C ALA A 15 14.43 4.81 -8.44
N THR A 16 13.57 4.71 -9.46
CA THR A 16 12.46 5.65 -9.68
C THR A 16 11.51 5.69 -8.49
N VAL A 17 11.06 4.54 -8.00
CA VAL A 17 10.15 4.47 -6.85
C VAL A 17 10.82 5.06 -5.59
N LEU A 18 12.09 4.72 -5.34
CA LEU A 18 12.83 5.27 -4.20
C LEU A 18 12.97 6.80 -4.29
N VAL A 19 13.29 7.34 -5.46
CA VAL A 19 13.39 8.80 -5.66
C VAL A 19 12.04 9.47 -5.40
N LEU A 20 10.95 8.94 -5.95
CA LEU A 20 9.60 9.49 -5.71
C LEU A 20 9.26 9.56 -4.22
N HIS A 21 9.55 8.49 -3.47
CA HIS A 21 9.22 8.42 -2.04
C HIS A 21 10.19 9.25 -1.17
N LEU A 22 11.48 9.29 -1.48
CA LEU A 22 12.45 10.09 -0.74
C LEU A 22 12.20 11.59 -0.94
N VAL A 23 11.93 12.02 -2.18
CA VAL A 23 11.58 13.42 -2.47
C VAL A 23 10.26 13.78 -1.80
N GLY A 24 9.24 12.92 -1.89
CA GLY A 24 7.97 13.12 -1.20
C GLY A 24 8.13 13.25 0.32
N LEU A 25 8.90 12.35 0.93
CA LEU A 25 9.17 12.35 2.37
C LEU A 25 9.89 13.64 2.80
N MET A 26 10.96 14.03 2.10
CA MET A 26 11.70 15.26 2.40
C MET A 26 10.82 16.51 2.23
N ALA A 27 9.99 16.55 1.18
CA ALA A 27 9.10 17.68 0.95
C ALA A 27 8.00 17.78 2.01
N LEU A 28 7.39 16.66 2.40
CA LEU A 28 6.39 16.59 3.47
C LEU A 28 6.98 16.93 4.87
N ALA A 29 8.28 16.72 5.06
CA ALA A 29 8.99 17.13 6.28
C ALA A 29 9.47 18.60 6.27
N SER A 30 9.10 19.37 5.25
CA SER A 30 9.55 20.76 5.04
C SER A 30 8.35 21.72 4.91
N PRO A 31 8.57 23.04 4.85
CA PRO A 31 7.52 24.00 4.55
C PRO A 31 6.79 23.76 3.21
N LEU A 32 7.34 22.91 2.33
CA LEU A 32 6.72 22.53 1.06
C LEU A 32 5.56 21.54 1.21
N ALA A 33 5.31 21.00 2.41
CA ALA A 33 4.31 19.95 2.64
C ALA A 33 2.93 20.30 2.08
N ALA A 34 2.47 21.54 2.26
CA ALA A 34 1.17 22.01 1.77
C ALA A 34 1.00 21.92 0.24
N TYR A 35 2.10 22.00 -0.51
CA TYR A 35 2.09 21.92 -1.98
C TYR A 35 2.23 20.49 -2.50
N VAL A 36 2.83 19.60 -1.70
CA VAL A 36 3.13 18.22 -2.13
C VAL A 36 2.08 17.22 -1.63
N LEU A 37 1.44 17.48 -0.49
CA LEU A 37 0.38 16.61 0.05
C LEU A 37 -0.78 16.38 -0.96
N PRO A 38 -1.28 17.39 -1.70
CA PRO A 38 -2.30 17.16 -2.72
C PRO A 38 -1.84 16.29 -3.90
N LEU A 39 -0.53 16.10 -4.06
CA LEU A 39 0.05 15.24 -5.11
C LEU A 39 0.14 13.77 -4.69
N THR A 40 -0.23 13.42 -3.46
CA THR A 40 -0.23 12.03 -2.97
C THR A 40 -0.99 11.06 -3.89
N PRO A 41 -2.20 11.38 -4.39
CA PRO A 41 -2.91 10.49 -5.33
C PRO A 41 -2.10 10.23 -6.61
N LEU A 42 -1.50 11.29 -7.16
CA LEU A 42 -0.65 11.19 -8.34
C LEU A 42 0.59 10.34 -8.05
N ASN A 43 1.23 10.53 -6.90
CA ASN A 43 2.40 9.73 -6.50
C ASN A 43 2.06 8.23 -6.40
N LEU A 44 0.91 7.87 -5.84
CA LEU A 44 0.46 6.47 -5.77
C LEU A 44 0.22 5.88 -7.16
N VAL A 45 -0.44 6.62 -8.05
CA VAL A 45 -0.68 6.19 -9.43
C VAL A 45 0.64 6.02 -10.19
N LEU A 46 1.58 6.97 -10.06
CA LEU A 46 2.90 6.89 -10.69
C LEU A 46 3.73 5.73 -10.14
N THR A 47 3.61 5.43 -8.84
CA THR A 47 4.26 4.28 -8.21
C THR A 47 3.71 2.97 -8.77
N GLY A 48 2.38 2.83 -8.83
CA GLY A 48 1.73 1.65 -9.42
C GLY A 48 2.09 1.49 -10.91
N ALA A 49 2.10 2.58 -11.67
CA ALA A 49 2.51 2.59 -13.07
C ALA A 49 3.99 2.18 -13.23
N ALA A 50 4.88 2.67 -12.37
CA ALA A 50 6.29 2.26 -12.37
C ALA A 50 6.42 0.76 -12.08
N MET A 51 5.70 0.24 -11.08
CA MET A 51 5.70 -1.20 -10.81
C MET A 51 5.24 -2.01 -12.03
N ILE A 52 4.25 -1.54 -12.79
CA ILE A 52 3.77 -2.19 -14.01
C ILE A 52 4.80 -2.12 -15.14
N VAL A 53 5.38 -0.94 -15.39
CA VAL A 53 6.30 -0.69 -16.53
C VAL A 53 7.62 -1.44 -16.36
N TYR A 54 8.12 -1.53 -15.11
CA TYR A 54 9.41 -2.15 -14.81
C TYR A 54 9.30 -3.63 -14.41
N ALA A 55 8.09 -4.16 -14.22
CA ALA A 55 7.86 -5.58 -13.99
C ALA A 55 7.51 -6.32 -15.29
N THR A 56 7.99 -7.55 -15.42
CA THR A 56 7.47 -8.48 -16.41
C THR A 56 6.20 -9.10 -15.87
N LEU A 57 5.04 -8.55 -16.26
CA LEU A 57 3.75 -9.01 -15.78
C LEU A 57 3.17 -10.09 -16.70
N ASP A 58 2.99 -11.29 -16.18
CA ASP A 58 2.14 -12.29 -16.81
C ASP A 58 0.67 -12.12 -16.42
N ARG A 59 -0.23 -12.81 -17.14
CA ARG A 59 -1.68 -12.73 -16.90
C ARG A 59 -2.07 -13.13 -15.47
N ARG A 60 -1.35 -14.06 -14.85
CA ARG A 60 -1.64 -14.53 -13.49
C ARG A 60 -1.28 -13.46 -12.47
N THR A 61 -0.15 -12.81 -12.66
CA THR A 61 0.33 -11.69 -11.83
C THR A 61 -0.63 -10.51 -11.90
N ILE A 62 -1.11 -10.17 -13.10
CA ILE A 62 -2.12 -9.11 -13.28
C ILE A 62 -3.42 -9.49 -12.58
N ALA A 63 -3.91 -10.71 -12.80
CA ALA A 63 -5.14 -11.19 -12.15
C ALA A 63 -5.01 -11.17 -10.62
N LEU A 64 -3.87 -11.62 -10.08
CA LEU A 64 -3.60 -11.59 -8.65
C LEU A 64 -3.60 -10.15 -8.10
N ALA A 65 -2.93 -9.21 -8.78
CA ALA A 65 -2.94 -7.80 -8.38
C ALA A 65 -4.34 -7.19 -8.36
N LEU A 66 -5.17 -7.49 -9.37
CA LEU A 66 -6.56 -7.03 -9.41
C LEU A 66 -7.40 -7.65 -8.29
N VAL A 67 -7.23 -8.95 -8.02
CA VAL A 67 -7.94 -9.65 -6.93
C VAL A 67 -7.54 -9.07 -5.57
N LEU A 68 -6.25 -8.92 -5.30
CA LEU A 68 -5.74 -8.36 -4.05
C LEU A 68 -6.21 -6.92 -3.85
N GLY A 69 -6.16 -6.09 -4.91
CA GLY A 69 -6.62 -4.71 -4.81
C GLY A 69 -8.12 -4.60 -4.63
N PHE A 70 -8.91 -5.45 -5.28
CA PHE A 70 -10.36 -5.50 -5.10
C PHE A 70 -10.74 -5.97 -3.69
N LEU A 71 -10.15 -7.06 -3.20
CA LEU A 71 -10.38 -7.56 -1.85
C LEU A 71 -9.93 -6.57 -0.78
N GLY A 72 -8.78 -5.91 -1.00
CA GLY A 72 -8.26 -4.84 -0.15
C GLY A 72 -9.25 -3.68 -0.06
N TYR A 73 -9.76 -3.22 -1.19
CA TYR A 73 -10.78 -2.18 -1.20
C TYR A 73 -12.07 -2.60 -0.48
N LEU A 74 -12.54 -3.84 -0.69
CA LEU A 74 -13.76 -4.33 -0.04
C LEU A 74 -13.60 -4.41 1.48
N VAL A 75 -12.45 -4.86 1.99
CA VAL A 75 -12.24 -4.94 3.44
C VAL A 75 -12.21 -3.56 4.09
N GLU A 76 -11.69 -2.54 3.39
CA GLU A 76 -11.74 -1.14 3.82
C GLU A 76 -13.16 -0.59 3.84
N VAL A 77 -13.98 -0.89 2.81
CA VAL A 77 -15.40 -0.52 2.81
C VAL A 77 -16.12 -1.17 3.99
N LEU A 78 -15.87 -2.46 4.25
CA LEU A 78 -16.42 -3.12 5.43
C LEU A 78 -15.92 -2.47 6.72
N GLY A 79 -14.65 -2.10 6.80
CA GLY A 79 -14.05 -1.40 7.93
C GLY A 79 -14.74 -0.08 8.24
N VAL A 80 -14.80 0.82 7.25
CA VAL A 80 -15.40 2.16 7.40
C VAL A 80 -16.88 2.10 7.72
N HIS A 81 -17.65 1.20 7.08
CA HIS A 81 -19.10 1.16 7.28
C HIS A 81 -19.55 0.41 8.52
N THR A 82 -18.74 -0.51 9.05
CA THR A 82 -19.13 -1.31 10.21
C THR A 82 -18.40 -0.96 11.49
N GLY A 83 -17.20 -0.38 11.40
CA GLY A 83 -16.30 -0.21 12.54
C GLY A 83 -15.73 -1.52 13.11
N ARG A 84 -16.13 -2.69 12.57
CA ARG A 84 -15.83 -4.00 13.15
C ARG A 84 -14.60 -4.69 12.59
N VAL A 85 -14.02 -4.16 11.51
CA VAL A 85 -12.77 -4.69 10.95
C VAL A 85 -11.59 -4.04 11.66
N PHE A 86 -11.34 -2.76 11.40
CA PHE A 86 -10.18 -2.04 11.93
C PHE A 86 -10.49 -1.25 13.22
N GLY A 87 -11.76 -0.94 13.47
CA GLY A 87 -12.20 0.04 14.45
C GLY A 87 -13.00 1.15 13.76
N GLU A 88 -13.45 2.15 14.52
CA GLU A 88 -14.16 3.32 13.97
C GLU A 88 -13.17 4.38 13.48
N TYR A 89 -13.10 4.58 12.16
CA TYR A 89 -12.25 5.57 11.50
C TYR A 89 -12.94 6.13 10.25
N ALA A 90 -12.46 7.28 9.79
CA ALA A 90 -12.88 7.89 8.54
C ALA A 90 -11.66 8.34 7.72
N TYR A 91 -11.70 8.13 6.42
CA TYR A 91 -10.69 8.66 5.50
C TYR A 91 -10.83 10.18 5.34
N GLY A 92 -9.71 10.90 5.36
CA GLY A 92 -9.62 12.29 4.92
C GLY A 92 -9.55 12.39 3.39
N ASP A 93 -9.40 13.60 2.86
CA ASP A 93 -9.51 13.84 1.40
C ASP A 93 -8.19 13.72 0.64
N VAL A 94 -7.07 13.54 1.35
CA VAL A 94 -5.71 13.50 0.77
C VAL A 94 -5.54 12.41 -0.29
N LEU A 95 -6.20 11.26 -0.14
CA LEU A 95 -6.11 10.14 -1.08
C LEU A 95 -7.00 10.30 -2.33
N GLY A 96 -7.70 11.43 -2.47
CA GLY A 96 -8.47 11.77 -3.65
C GLY A 96 -9.85 11.13 -3.70
N LEU A 97 -10.26 10.68 -4.89
CA LEU A 97 -11.64 10.25 -5.15
C LEU A 97 -12.05 9.07 -4.27
N LYS A 98 -13.12 9.28 -3.51
CA LYS A 98 -13.75 8.27 -2.67
C LYS A 98 -14.97 7.66 -3.36
N LEU A 99 -15.18 6.38 -3.11
CA LEU A 99 -16.43 5.67 -3.40
C LEU A 99 -16.84 4.96 -2.12
N LEU A 100 -18.11 5.02 -1.73
CA LEU A 100 -18.57 4.46 -0.44
C LEU A 100 -17.72 4.95 0.76
N ASN A 101 -17.30 6.22 0.76
CA ASN A 101 -16.41 6.83 1.77
C ASN A 101 -14.97 6.28 1.85
N VAL A 102 -14.57 5.41 0.92
CA VAL A 102 -13.23 4.83 0.85
C VAL A 102 -12.50 5.34 -0.40
N PRO A 103 -11.26 5.85 -0.30
CA PRO A 103 -10.48 6.25 -1.46
C PRO A 103 -10.24 5.09 -2.42
N LEU A 104 -10.53 5.25 -3.71
CA LEU A 104 -10.32 4.19 -4.71
C LEU A 104 -8.87 3.70 -4.77
N LEU A 105 -7.92 4.61 -4.49
CA LEU A 105 -6.49 4.29 -4.48
C LEU A 105 -6.08 3.35 -3.36
N ILE A 106 -6.89 3.12 -2.32
CA ILE A 106 -6.52 2.19 -1.26
C ILE A 106 -6.45 0.75 -1.77
N GLY A 107 -7.29 0.36 -2.73
CA GLY A 107 -7.20 -0.95 -3.37
C GLY A 107 -5.88 -1.12 -4.12
N LEU A 108 -5.45 -0.10 -4.87
CA LEU A 108 -4.13 -0.09 -5.50
C LEU A 108 -3.03 -0.20 -4.43
N ASN A 109 -3.14 0.54 -3.33
CA ASN A 109 -2.16 0.52 -2.24
C ASN A 109 -2.02 -0.88 -1.61
N TRP A 110 -3.14 -1.56 -1.30
CA TRP A 110 -3.12 -2.94 -0.80
C TRP A 110 -2.35 -3.88 -1.72
N SER A 111 -2.63 -3.84 -3.03
CA SER A 111 -1.89 -4.63 -4.01
C SER A 111 -0.40 -4.26 -4.01
N MET A 112 -0.05 -2.97 -4.08
CA MET A 112 1.34 -2.52 -4.12
C MET A 112 2.13 -3.00 -2.90
N LEU A 113 1.56 -2.89 -1.70
CA LEU A 113 2.20 -3.31 -0.45
C LEU A 113 2.44 -4.83 -0.42
N VAL A 114 1.44 -5.63 -0.83
CA VAL A 114 1.60 -7.10 -0.90
C VAL A 114 2.73 -7.46 -1.86
N PHE A 115 2.82 -6.84 -3.04
CA PHE A 115 3.93 -7.13 -3.97
C PHE A 115 5.27 -6.61 -3.44
N ALA A 116 5.31 -5.42 -2.85
CA ALA A 116 6.52 -4.80 -2.32
C ALA A 116 7.17 -5.62 -1.20
N ILE A 117 6.37 -6.21 -0.31
CA ILE A 117 6.83 -7.08 0.78
C ILE A 117 7.00 -8.53 0.30
N GLY A 118 6.05 -9.03 -0.48
CA GLY A 118 5.97 -10.41 -0.92
C GLY A 118 7.13 -10.82 -1.83
N ILE A 119 7.55 -9.97 -2.77
CA ILE A 119 8.64 -10.30 -3.71
C ILE A 119 9.97 -10.55 -2.97
N PRO A 120 10.46 -9.66 -2.08
CA PRO A 120 11.65 -9.94 -1.29
C PRO A 120 11.52 -11.19 -0.40
N VAL A 121 10.39 -11.32 0.32
CA VAL A 121 10.16 -12.48 1.21
C VAL A 121 10.10 -13.80 0.45
N HIS A 122 9.56 -13.80 -0.77
CA HIS A 122 9.50 -15.00 -1.61
C HIS A 122 10.89 -15.58 -1.91
N ARG A 123 11.93 -14.75 -1.95
CA ARG A 123 13.32 -15.15 -2.23
C ARG A 123 14.02 -15.79 -1.02
N LEU A 124 13.45 -15.67 0.17
CA LEU A 124 14.00 -16.27 1.38
C LEU A 124 13.76 -17.78 1.40
N ALA A 125 14.72 -18.53 1.93
CA ALA A 125 14.64 -19.98 2.11
C ALA A 125 13.80 -20.35 3.35
N LEU A 126 12.51 -19.95 3.32
CA LEU A 126 11.52 -20.25 4.36
C LEU A 126 10.41 -21.14 3.79
N PRO A 127 9.78 -22.00 4.61
CA PRO A 127 8.55 -22.68 4.21
C PRO A 127 7.41 -21.67 4.01
N ARG A 128 6.37 -22.05 3.25
CA ARG A 128 5.26 -21.15 2.89
C ARG A 128 4.63 -20.46 4.11
N TRP A 129 4.37 -21.20 5.19
CA TRP A 129 3.82 -20.63 6.42
C TRP A 129 4.76 -19.59 7.06
N GLY A 130 6.08 -19.81 7.01
CA GLY A 130 7.07 -18.87 7.54
C GLY A 130 7.15 -17.59 6.72
N LYS A 131 6.99 -17.69 5.39
CA LYS A 131 6.87 -16.53 4.49
C LYS A 131 5.62 -15.71 4.78
N VAL A 132 4.46 -16.36 4.95
CA VAL A 132 3.20 -15.69 5.31
C VAL A 132 3.33 -14.96 6.65
N LEU A 133 3.87 -15.61 7.67
CA LEU A 133 4.07 -15.02 8.99
C LEU A 133 5.00 -13.79 8.93
N LEU A 134 6.15 -13.92 8.25
CA LEU A 134 7.10 -12.82 8.11
C LEU A 134 6.50 -11.64 7.35
N ALA A 135 5.83 -11.89 6.23
CA ALA A 135 5.27 -10.85 5.37
C ALA A 135 4.08 -10.12 6.04
N SER A 136 3.18 -10.85 6.69
CA SER A 136 2.07 -10.24 7.46
C SER A 136 2.57 -9.43 8.66
N THR A 137 3.61 -9.92 9.35
CA THR A 137 4.26 -9.16 10.44
C THR A 137 4.87 -7.87 9.92
N ALA A 138 5.54 -7.91 8.76
CA ALA A 138 6.08 -6.72 8.11
C ALA A 138 4.97 -5.73 7.70
N MET A 139 3.79 -6.22 7.29
CA MET A 139 2.63 -5.38 6.98
C MET A 139 2.12 -4.63 8.23
N VAL A 140 1.97 -5.34 9.36
CA VAL A 140 1.56 -4.73 10.63
C VAL A 140 2.61 -3.74 11.14
N ALA A 141 3.90 -4.08 11.00
CA ALA A 141 4.98 -3.18 11.37
C ALA A 141 4.96 -1.89 10.52
N LEU A 142 4.68 -2.00 9.22
CA LEU A 142 4.50 -0.83 8.37
C LEU A 142 3.32 0.04 8.84
N ASP A 143 2.17 -0.58 9.11
CA ASP A 143 0.96 0.10 9.59
C ASP A 143 1.25 0.89 10.89
N LEU A 144 1.84 0.23 11.89
CA LEU A 144 2.30 0.86 13.14
C LEU A 144 3.19 2.09 12.92
N LEU A 145 4.09 2.04 11.92
CA LEU A 145 5.02 3.14 11.64
C LEU A 145 4.35 4.33 10.94
N ILE A 146 3.34 4.09 10.11
CA ILE A 146 2.70 5.15 9.32
C ILE A 146 1.58 5.86 10.07
N GLU A 147 0.91 5.20 11.02
CA GLU A 147 -0.25 5.75 11.77
C GLU A 147 -0.03 7.20 12.28
N PRO A 148 1.05 7.53 13.00
CA PRO A 148 1.23 8.91 13.49
C PRO A 148 1.38 9.96 12.39
N VAL A 149 1.90 9.55 11.23
CA VAL A 149 2.09 10.43 10.07
C VAL A 149 0.79 10.57 9.30
N ALA A 150 0.08 9.46 9.09
CA ALA A 150 -1.19 9.40 8.38
C ALA A 150 -2.27 10.24 9.08
N ILE A 151 -2.37 10.12 10.40
CA ILE A 151 -3.32 10.92 11.20
C ILE A 151 -2.97 12.41 11.12
N ARG A 152 -1.69 12.76 11.31
CA ARG A 152 -1.24 14.17 11.25
C ARG A 152 -1.47 14.81 9.89
N LEU A 153 -1.37 14.03 8.82
CA LEU A 153 -1.52 14.49 7.44
C LEU A 153 -2.95 14.29 6.90
N ASP A 154 -3.94 13.98 7.73
CA ASP A 154 -5.35 13.81 7.33
C ASP A 154 -5.56 12.73 6.24
N PHE A 155 -4.81 11.63 6.32
CA PHE A 155 -5.10 10.45 5.50
C PHE A 155 -6.33 9.71 6.03
N TRP A 156 -6.37 9.52 7.35
CA TRP A 156 -7.53 9.02 8.08
C TRP A 156 -7.49 9.52 9.52
N THR A 157 -8.63 9.46 10.20
CA THR A 157 -8.78 9.83 11.60
C THR A 157 -9.57 8.77 12.35
N TRP A 158 -9.16 8.49 13.58
CA TRP A 158 -9.80 7.53 14.48
C TRP A 158 -10.82 8.22 15.38
N ALA A 159 -12.01 7.63 15.55
CA ALA A 159 -13.10 8.25 16.30
C ALA A 159 -12.75 8.55 17.76
N GLN A 160 -11.95 7.68 18.38
CA GLN A 160 -11.53 7.80 19.79
C GLN A 160 -10.15 8.46 19.96
N GLY A 161 -9.56 9.02 18.89
CA GLY A 161 -8.24 9.66 18.90
C GLY A 161 -7.05 8.70 18.88
N ASP A 162 -7.16 7.55 19.53
CA ASP A 162 -6.14 6.50 19.53
C ASP A 162 -6.43 5.38 18.51
N VAL A 163 -5.37 4.77 18.00
CA VAL A 163 -5.44 3.61 17.10
C VAL A 163 -5.83 2.35 17.89
N PRO A 164 -6.95 1.68 17.60
CA PRO A 164 -7.35 0.47 18.31
C PRO A 164 -6.39 -0.70 18.05
N VAL A 165 -6.13 -1.53 19.06
CA VAL A 165 -5.38 -2.79 18.89
C VAL A 165 -6.03 -3.69 17.82
N GLN A 166 -7.35 -3.61 17.69
CA GLN A 166 -8.13 -4.28 16.65
C GLN A 166 -7.62 -3.98 15.23
N ASN A 167 -7.16 -2.75 14.95
CA ASN A 167 -6.60 -2.38 13.65
C ASN A 167 -5.41 -3.27 13.29
N TYR A 168 -4.43 -3.37 14.19
CA TYR A 168 -3.21 -4.16 13.96
C TYR A 168 -3.50 -5.66 13.83
N LEU A 169 -4.46 -6.17 14.61
CA LEU A 169 -4.91 -7.56 14.48
C LEU A 169 -5.59 -7.81 13.13
N ALA A 170 -6.43 -6.88 12.67
CA ALA A 170 -7.09 -6.97 11.38
C ALA A 170 -6.08 -6.87 10.22
N TRP A 171 -5.14 -5.93 10.26
CA TRP A 171 -4.03 -5.85 9.30
C TRP A 171 -3.23 -7.14 9.24
N GLY A 172 -2.91 -7.74 10.40
CA GLY A 172 -2.24 -9.04 10.47
C GLY A 172 -3.04 -10.17 9.82
N GLY A 173 -4.33 -10.28 10.15
CA GLY A 173 -5.21 -11.31 9.60
C GLY A 173 -5.46 -11.18 8.09
N VAL A 174 -5.84 -9.98 7.64
CA VAL A 174 -6.08 -9.68 6.21
C VAL A 174 -4.81 -9.91 5.40
N SER A 175 -3.67 -9.38 5.86
CA SER A 175 -2.41 -9.55 5.14
C SER A 175 -1.96 -11.01 5.12
N ALA A 176 -2.18 -11.80 6.17
CA ALA A 176 -1.89 -13.23 6.16
C ALA A 176 -2.68 -13.99 5.09
N VAL A 177 -3.96 -13.64 4.89
CA VAL A 177 -4.77 -14.20 3.78
C VAL A 177 -4.18 -13.78 2.43
N PHE A 178 -3.86 -12.50 2.26
CA PHE A 178 -3.31 -12.00 1.00
C PHE A 178 -1.95 -12.62 0.65
N PHE A 179 -1.06 -12.75 1.63
CA PHE A 179 0.23 -13.42 1.44
C PHE A 179 0.09 -14.92 1.21
N THR A 180 -0.96 -15.56 1.74
CA THR A 180 -1.28 -16.95 1.40
C THR A 180 -1.68 -17.09 -0.07
N LEU A 181 -2.46 -16.14 -0.61
CA LEU A 181 -2.79 -16.10 -2.05
C LEU A 181 -1.57 -15.78 -2.92
N PHE A 182 -0.62 -15.01 -2.39
CA PHE A 182 0.57 -14.57 -3.10
C PHE A 182 1.66 -15.64 -3.25
N PHE A 183 1.99 -16.37 -2.17
CA PHE A 183 3.02 -17.41 -2.16
C PHE A 183 2.49 -18.76 -2.61
#